data_AF-A0A9W8N8I7-F1
#
_entry.id   AF-A0A9W8N8I7-F1
#
_cell.length_a   1.000
_cell.length_b   1.000
_cell.length_c   1.000
_cell.angle_alpha   90.00
_cell.angle_beta   90.00
_cell.angle_gamma   90.00
#
_symmetry.space_group_name_H-M   'P 1'
#
loop_
_entity.id
_entity.type
_entity.pdbx_description
1 polymer ?
#
loop_
_entity_poly.entity_id
_entity_poly.type
_entity_poly.pdbx_seq_one_letter_code
_entity_poly.pdbx_strand_id
1 'polypeptide(L)'
;MRDHVLWSLPWPIRIVVGSIIYRSQVSTLQGQGTGRFTPQEIGHFRREIWSSFADLLLESKSKSKSQSQSQSAEPQQPFWVLAGPSPTEVDTTLFGFVVSTLICTAGPASQADLKSFPVLVEYAHRIQQRYFPDYEALPA
;
A
#
# COMPACT_ATOMS: atom_id res chain seq x y z
N MET A 1 -6.07 -12.08 12.24
CA MET A 1 -6.57 -10.80 11.67
C MET A 1 -7.84 -10.30 12.36
N ARG A 2 -8.96 -11.04 12.37
CA ARG A 2 -10.21 -10.60 13.03
C ARG A 2 -10.00 -10.15 14.48
N ASP A 3 -9.25 -10.92 15.26
CA ASP A 3 -9.05 -10.62 16.68
C ASP A 3 -8.17 -9.39 16.93
N HIS A 4 -7.30 -9.04 15.98
CA HIS A 4 -6.47 -7.84 16.03
C HIS A 4 -7.26 -6.59 15.60
N VAL A 5 -8.05 -6.71 14.52
CA VAL A 5 -8.87 -5.59 14.01
C VAL A 5 -10.03 -5.25 14.95
N LEU A 6 -10.65 -6.27 15.55
CA LEU A 6 -11.80 -6.11 16.45
C LEU A 6 -11.40 -6.23 17.94
N TRP A 7 -10.12 -5.99 18.27
CA TRP A 7 -9.60 -6.21 19.61
C TRP A 7 -10.28 -5.32 20.68
N SER A 8 -10.82 -4.17 20.27
CA SER A 8 -11.57 -3.26 21.15
C SER A 8 -12.95 -3.80 21.57
N LEU A 9 -13.50 -4.81 20.89
CA LEU A 9 -14.82 -5.36 21.19
C LEU A 9 -14.73 -6.56 22.15
N PRO A 10 -15.79 -6.86 22.93
CA PRO A 10 -15.90 -8.12 23.68
C PRO A 10 -15.89 -9.35 22.76
N TRP A 11 -15.30 -10.46 23.23
CA TRP A 11 -15.07 -11.66 22.39
C TRP A 11 -16.30 -12.17 21.64
N PRO A 12 -17.51 -12.30 22.25
CA PRO A 12 -18.68 -12.78 21.52
C PRO A 12 -19.08 -11.85 20.36
N ILE A 13 -18.94 -10.53 20.57
CA ILE A 13 -19.29 -9.51 19.57
C ILE A 13 -18.30 -9.54 18.40
N ARG A 14 -17.01 -9.82 18.67
CA ARG A 14 -15.99 -9.98 17.62
C ARG A 14 -16.38 -11.04 16.59
N ILE A 15 -16.94 -12.16 17.05
CA ILE A 15 -17.37 -13.25 16.17
C ILE A 15 -18.49 -12.78 15.24
N VAL A 16 -19.55 -12.20 15.83
CA VAL A 16 -20.74 -11.74 15.10
C VAL A 16 -20.38 -10.65 14.08
N VAL A 17 -19.69 -9.60 14.53
CA VAL A 17 -19.30 -8.48 13.67
C VAL A 17 -18.34 -8.95 12.58
N GLY A 18 -17.37 -9.80 12.90
CA GLY A 18 -16.46 -10.37 11.90
C GLY A 18 -17.18 -11.15 10.80
N SER A 19 -18.21 -11.93 11.16
CA SER A 19 -19.02 -12.67 10.19
C SER A 19 -19.85 -11.74 9.30
N ILE A 20 -20.41 -10.65 9.84
CA ILE A 20 -21.16 -9.66 9.06
C ILE A 20 -20.23 -8.96 8.06
N ILE A 21 -19.05 -8.51 8.51
CA ILE A 21 -18.04 -7.86 7.66
C ILE A 21 -17.64 -8.81 6.52
N TYR A 22 -17.30 -10.06 6.83
CA TYR A 22 -16.90 -11.03 5.83
C TYR A 22 -18.00 -11.24 4.77
N ARG A 23 -19.25 -11.46 5.20
CA ARG A 23 -20.38 -11.67 4.28
C ARG A 23 -20.63 -10.45 3.40
N SER A 24 -20.57 -9.24 3.96
CA SER A 24 -20.74 -8.00 3.21
C SER A 24 -19.66 -7.83 2.14
N GLN A 25 -18.40 -8.08 2.50
CA GLN A 25 -17.29 -8.00 1.55
C GLN A 25 -17.42 -9.04 0.44
N VAL A 26 -17.68 -10.30 0.77
CA VAL A 26 -17.87 -11.37 -0.23
C VAL A 26 -19.05 -11.08 -1.15
N SER A 27 -20.18 -10.64 -0.61
CA SER A 27 -21.35 -10.27 -1.41
C SER A 27 -21.06 -9.14 -2.38
N THR A 28 -20.30 -8.12 -1.93
CA THR A 28 -19.90 -6.98 -2.77
C THR A 28 -18.98 -7.42 -3.89
N LEU A 29 -17.96 -8.24 -3.58
CA LEU A 29 -17.03 -8.78 -4.57
C LEU A 29 -17.76 -9.64 -5.62
N GLN A 30 -18.72 -10.47 -5.19
CA GLN A 30 -19.54 -11.26 -6.12
C GLN A 30 -20.45 -10.36 -6.97
N GLY A 31 -21.04 -9.32 -6.39
CA GLY A 31 -21.88 -8.35 -7.11
C GLY A 31 -21.13 -7.55 -8.18
N GLN A 32 -19.88 -7.18 -7.90
CA GLN A 32 -18.99 -6.50 -8.86
C GLN A 32 -18.38 -7.45 -9.90
N GLY A 33 -18.50 -8.77 -9.70
CA GLY A 33 -17.88 -9.79 -10.54
C GLY A 33 -16.39 -10.06 -10.23
N THR A 34 -15.74 -9.24 -9.41
CA THR A 34 -14.33 -9.42 -9.00
C THR A 34 -14.14 -10.64 -8.10
N GLY A 35 -15.18 -11.07 -7.40
CA GLY A 35 -15.20 -12.31 -6.62
C GLY A 35 -15.21 -13.60 -7.47
N ARG A 36 -15.29 -13.49 -8.80
CA ARG A 36 -15.27 -14.64 -9.72
C ARG A 36 -13.88 -15.00 -10.24
N PHE A 37 -12.90 -14.12 -10.03
CA PHE A 37 -11.53 -14.38 -10.47
C PHE A 37 -10.89 -15.52 -9.69
N THR A 38 -10.09 -16.30 -10.41
CA THR A 38 -9.25 -17.34 -9.83
C THR A 38 -8.11 -16.72 -9.02
N PRO A 39 -7.55 -17.44 -8.04
CA PRO A 39 -6.39 -16.96 -7.28
C PRO A 39 -5.20 -16.55 -8.17
N GLN A 40 -5.02 -17.22 -9.31
CA GLN A 40 -3.97 -16.96 -10.29
C GLN A 40 -4.21 -15.63 -11.02
N GLU A 41 -5.43 -15.39 -11.49
CA GLU A 41 -5.82 -14.12 -12.12
C GLU A 41 -5.66 -12.95 -11.14
N ILE A 42 -6.10 -13.12 -9.88
CA ILE A 42 -5.93 -12.11 -8.84
C ILE A 42 -4.44 -11.79 -8.62
N GLY A 43 -3.58 -12.82 -8.59
CA GLY A 43 -2.13 -12.65 -8.49
C GLY A 43 -1.55 -11.89 -9.69
N HIS A 44 -1.98 -12.22 -10.90
CA HIS A 44 -1.58 -11.53 -12.12
C HIS A 44 -1.96 -10.05 -12.08
N PHE A 45 -3.24 -9.74 -11.82
CA PHE A 45 -3.71 -8.35 -11.72
C PHE A 45 -2.99 -7.56 -10.65
N ARG A 46 -2.78 -8.15 -9.46
CA ARG A 46 -2.04 -7.51 -8.38
C ARG A 46 -0.64 -7.11 -8.82
N ARG A 47 0.09 -8.00 -9.48
CA ARG A 47 1.45 -7.74 -9.95
C ARG A 47 1.49 -6.70 -11.05
N GLU A 48 0.55 -6.75 -11.99
CA GLU A 48 0.40 -5.78 -13.07
C GLU A 48 0.16 -4.37 -12.51
N ILE A 49 -0.78 -4.22 -11.57
CA ILE A 49 -1.07 -2.94 -10.90
C ILE A 49 0.19 -2.39 -10.21
N TRP A 50 0.91 -3.22 -9.45
CA TRP A 50 2.13 -2.77 -8.79
C TRP A 50 3.24 -2.39 -9.77
N SER A 51 3.37 -3.13 -10.88
CA SER A 51 4.32 -2.80 -11.93
C SER A 51 4.03 -1.43 -12.54
N SER A 52 2.76 -1.14 -12.87
CA SER A 52 2.38 0.15 -13.45
C SER A 52 2.70 1.33 -12.50
N PHE A 53 2.41 1.19 -11.20
CA PHE A 53 2.78 2.22 -10.23
C PHE A 53 4.29 2.31 -10.02
N ALA A 54 5.01 1.18 -10.04
CA ALA A 54 6.47 1.18 -9.94
C ALA A 54 7.10 1.95 -11.10
N ASP A 55 6.61 1.77 -12.33
CA ASP A 55 7.08 2.47 -13.51
C ASP A 55 6.82 3.98 -13.41
N LEU A 56 5.61 4.38 -13.01
CA LEU A 56 5.27 5.80 -12.77
C LEU A 56 6.17 6.44 -11.70
N LEU A 57 6.43 5.71 -10.61
CA LEU A 57 7.27 6.18 -9.52
C LEU A 57 8.74 6.28 -9.92
N LEU A 58 9.25 5.35 -10.73
CA LEU A 58 10.60 5.42 -11.29
C LEU A 58 10.76 6.64 -12.20
N GLU A 59 9.77 6.89 -13.06
CA GLU A 59 9.76 8.07 -13.93
C GLU A 59 9.75 9.35 -13.09
N SER A 60 8.85 9.45 -12.11
CA SER A 60 8.76 10.60 -11.20
C SER A 60 10.06 10.84 -10.43
N LYS A 61 10.65 9.77 -9.88
CA LYS A 61 11.92 9.83 -9.17
C LYS A 61 13.06 10.33 -10.06
N SER A 62 13.09 9.93 -11.33
CA SER A 62 14.10 10.41 -12.28
C SER A 62 13.95 11.90 -12.57
N LYS A 63 12.72 12.40 -12.75
CA LYS A 63 12.42 13.83 -12.93
C LYS A 63 12.82 14.67 -11.71
N SER A 64 12.54 14.17 -10.50
CA SER A 64 12.92 14.83 -9.25
C SER A 64 14.44 14.94 -9.08
N LYS A 65 15.21 13.89 -9.41
CA LYS A 65 16.69 13.93 -9.34
C LYS A 65 17.31 14.98 -10.26
N SER A 66 16.74 15.19 -11.43
CA SER A 66 17.19 16.23 -12.38
C SER A 66 16.99 17.65 -11.82
N GLN A 67 16.05 17.82 -10.90
CA GLN A 67 15.71 19.11 -10.31
C GLN A 67 16.49 19.40 -9.02
N SER A 68 16.89 18.35 -8.27
CA SER A 68 17.57 18.44 -6.97
C SER A 68 19.10 18.46 -7.03
N GLN A 69 19.73 18.66 -8.20
CA GLN A 69 21.20 18.62 -8.34
C GLN A 69 21.92 19.85 -7.71
N SER A 70 21.18 20.72 -7.03
CA SER A 70 21.72 21.84 -6.26
C SER A 70 21.18 21.78 -4.83
N GLN A 71 22.10 21.64 -3.86
CA GLN A 71 21.92 21.69 -2.39
C GLN A 71 21.77 20.35 -1.65
N SER A 72 22.92 19.90 -1.13
CA SER A 72 23.20 19.36 0.21
C SER A 72 22.16 18.51 0.94
N ALA A 73 22.54 17.26 1.23
CA ALA A 73 22.36 16.47 2.47
C ALA A 73 21.08 16.62 3.34
N GLU A 74 19.94 17.01 2.79
CA GLU A 74 18.65 16.89 3.45
C GLU A 74 18.14 15.45 3.41
N PRO A 75 17.32 15.00 4.40
CA PRO A 75 16.65 13.71 4.35
C PRO A 75 15.95 13.55 3.00
N GLN A 76 16.14 12.40 2.36
CA GLN A 76 15.72 12.14 0.98
C GLN A 76 14.26 12.52 0.79
N GLN A 77 14.01 13.66 0.13
CA GLN A 77 12.64 14.16 -0.03
C GLN A 77 11.78 13.09 -0.72
N PRO A 78 10.52 12.94 -0.30
CA PRO A 78 9.58 12.09 -1.02
C PRO A 78 9.43 12.56 -2.47
N PHE A 79 9.15 11.62 -3.36
CA PHE A 79 8.74 11.88 -4.74
C PHE A 79 7.29 11.44 -4.89
N TRP A 80 6.52 12.12 -5.75
CA TRP A 80 5.07 11.93 -5.85
C TRP A 80 4.67 11.22 -7.13
N VAL A 81 3.57 10.47 -7.14
CA VAL A 81 3.13 9.68 -8.31
C VAL A 81 3.01 10.55 -9.57
N LEU A 82 2.47 11.76 -9.43
CA LEU A 82 2.27 12.69 -10.55
C LEU A 82 3.45 13.66 -10.79
N ALA A 83 4.59 13.44 -10.13
CA ALA A 83 5.80 14.28 -10.22
C ALA A 83 5.57 15.78 -9.98
N GLY A 84 4.53 16.13 -9.22
CA GLY A 84 4.25 17.51 -8.81
C GLY A 84 5.16 18.00 -7.66
N PRO A 85 4.97 19.23 -7.18
CA PRO A 85 5.72 19.77 -6.03
C PRO A 85 5.23 19.23 -4.67
N SER A 86 4.00 18.72 -4.60
CA SER A 86 3.32 18.30 -3.36
C SER A 86 2.55 17.00 -3.56
N PRO A 87 2.28 16.23 -2.49
CA PRO A 87 1.46 15.03 -2.61
C PRO A 87 0.04 15.35 -3.06
N THR A 88 -0.58 14.38 -3.71
CA THR A 88 -1.97 14.42 -4.13
C THR A 88 -2.79 13.33 -3.42
N GLU A 89 -4.10 13.29 -3.65
CA GLU A 89 -4.96 12.22 -3.14
C GLU A 89 -4.52 10.83 -3.67
N VAL A 90 -3.91 10.80 -4.86
CA VAL A 90 -3.33 9.58 -5.43
C VAL A 90 -2.23 9.05 -4.52
N ASP A 91 -1.35 9.93 -4.04
CA ASP A 91 -0.26 9.56 -3.13
C ASP A 91 -0.79 9.05 -1.79
N THR A 92 -1.82 9.71 -1.26
CA THR A 92 -2.47 9.29 0.00
C THR A 92 -3.06 7.88 -0.14
N THR A 93 -3.75 7.64 -1.24
CA THR A 93 -4.39 6.34 -1.53
C THR A 93 -3.35 5.26 -1.75
N LEU A 94 -2.35 5.52 -2.60
CA LEU A 94 -1.28 4.57 -2.90
C LEU A 94 -0.48 4.22 -1.65
N PHE A 95 -0.07 5.23 -0.87
CA PHE A 95 0.62 5.02 0.39
C PHE A 95 -0.17 4.12 1.34
N GLY A 96 -1.48 4.38 1.50
CA GLY A 96 -2.37 3.54 2.31
C GLY A 96 -2.37 2.08 1.88
N PHE A 97 -2.46 1.80 0.58
CA PHE A 97 -2.43 0.43 0.05
C PHE A 97 -1.06 -0.25 0.17
N VAL A 98 0.02 0.49 -0.07
CA VAL A 98 1.40 -0.02 0.07
C VAL A 98 1.66 -0.40 1.53
N VAL A 99 1.41 0.51 2.47
CA VAL A 99 1.60 0.26 3.91
C VAL A 99 0.71 -0.88 4.40
N SER A 100 -0.58 -0.87 4.06
CA SER A 100 -1.51 -1.93 4.47
C SER A 100 -1.05 -3.29 3.97
N THR A 101 -0.51 -3.36 2.76
CA THR A 101 0.04 -4.60 2.21
C THR A 101 1.28 -5.04 2.99
N LEU A 102 2.24 -4.13 3.24
CA LEU A 102 3.48 -4.42 3.96
C LEU A 102 3.25 -4.93 5.40
N ILE A 103 2.25 -4.41 6.12
CA ILE A 103 1.98 -4.80 7.51
C ILE A 103 1.01 -5.98 7.65
N CYS A 104 0.21 -6.28 6.61
CA CYS A 104 -0.84 -7.31 6.67
C CYS A 104 -0.28 -8.74 6.59
N THR A 105 -0.16 -9.41 7.73
CA THR A 105 0.34 -10.81 7.81
C THR A 105 -0.59 -11.86 7.21
N ALA A 106 -1.85 -11.51 6.90
CA ALA A 106 -2.81 -12.46 6.33
C ALA A 106 -2.64 -12.67 4.80
N GLY A 107 -1.81 -11.85 4.14
CA GLY A 107 -1.61 -11.90 2.68
C GLY A 107 -0.14 -12.04 2.29
N PRO A 108 0.55 -13.15 2.63
CA PRO A 108 1.99 -13.30 2.39
C PRO A 108 2.39 -13.21 0.91
N ALA A 109 1.53 -13.70 0.00
CA ALA A 109 1.77 -13.56 -1.44
C ALA A 109 1.73 -12.09 -1.90
N SER A 110 0.77 -11.30 -1.40
CA SER A 110 0.70 -9.86 -1.72
C SER A 110 1.90 -9.09 -1.19
N GLN A 111 2.37 -9.45 0.02
CA GLN A 111 3.60 -8.88 0.58
C GLN A 111 4.82 -9.20 -0.29
N ALA A 112 4.98 -10.46 -0.67
CA ALA A 112 6.11 -10.90 -1.50
C ALA A 112 6.12 -10.19 -2.86
N ASP A 113 4.96 -10.05 -3.51
CA ASP A 113 4.84 -9.32 -4.77
C ASP A 113 5.25 -7.86 -4.60
N LEU A 114 4.73 -7.16 -3.59
CA LEU A 114 5.05 -5.74 -3.36
C LEU A 114 6.53 -5.52 -3.05
N LYS A 115 7.13 -6.37 -2.20
CA LYS A 115 8.56 -6.29 -1.85
C LYS A 115 9.49 -6.54 -3.04
N SER A 116 9.00 -7.17 -4.11
CA SER A 116 9.77 -7.31 -5.35
C SER A 116 9.98 -5.99 -6.11
N PHE A 117 9.24 -4.93 -5.75
CA PHE A 117 9.34 -3.61 -6.35
C PHE A 117 9.99 -2.60 -5.36
N PRO A 118 11.33 -2.47 -5.34
CA PRO A 118 12.02 -1.67 -4.33
C PRO A 118 11.63 -0.18 -4.35
N VAL A 119 11.22 0.34 -5.51
CA VAL A 119 10.77 1.74 -5.63
C VAL A 119 9.49 2.03 -4.82
N LEU A 120 8.58 1.06 -4.70
CA LEU A 120 7.34 1.20 -3.93
C LEU A 120 7.63 1.18 -2.43
N VAL A 121 8.55 0.31 -2.00
CA VAL A 121 9.01 0.22 -0.61
C VAL A 121 9.71 1.51 -0.20
N GLU A 122 10.65 1.99 -1.03
CA GLU A 122 11.34 3.26 -0.81
C GLU A 122 10.38 4.46 -0.77
N TYR A 123 9.40 4.49 -1.69
CA TYR A 123 8.36 5.52 -1.73
C TYR A 123 7.61 5.59 -0.39
N ALA A 124 7.14 4.46 0.13
CA ALA A 124 6.45 4.42 1.42
C ALA A 124 7.35 4.83 2.59
N HIS A 125 8.61 4.37 2.62
CA HIS A 125 9.55 4.77 3.67
C HIS A 125 9.81 6.27 3.70
N ARG A 126 10.00 6.91 2.55
CA ARG A 126 10.24 8.37 2.49
C ARG A 126 9.02 9.16 2.98
N ILE A 127 7.82 8.73 2.61
CA ILE A 127 6.57 9.35 3.08
C ILE A 127 6.43 9.17 4.60
N GLN A 128 6.69 7.96 5.11
CA GLN A 128 6.64 7.67 6.54
C GLN A 128 7.62 8.56 7.32
N GLN A 129 8.89 8.63 6.90
CA GLN A 129 9.90 9.45 7.57
C GLN A 129 9.52 10.94 7.60
N ARG A 130 8.83 11.43 6.56
CA ARG A 130 8.43 12.83 6.46
C ARG A 130 7.23 13.19 7.32
N TYR A 131 6.18 12.36 7.31
CA TYR A 131 4.88 12.69 7.90
C TYR A 131 4.53 11.89 9.16
N PHE A 132 5.15 10.73 9.35
CA PHE A 132 4.88 9.82 10.46
C PHE A 132 6.19 9.38 11.14
N PRO A 133 7.06 10.33 11.56
CA PRO A 133 8.37 9.99 12.12
C PRO A 133 8.28 9.19 13.44
N ASP A 134 7.19 9.37 14.19
CA ASP A 134 6.98 8.73 15.48
C ASP A 134 6.41 7.30 15.39
N TYR A 135 6.11 6.83 14.17
CA TYR A 135 5.51 5.51 13.94
C TYR A 135 6.60 4.44 13.81
N GLU A 136 6.28 3.20 14.16
CA GLU A 136 7.17 2.06 13.97
C GLU A 136 7.56 1.93 12.48
N ALA A 137 8.87 1.76 12.22
CA ALA A 137 9.40 1.71 10.85
C ALA A 137 8.75 0.57 10.06
N LEU A 138 8.40 0.85 8.80
CA LEU A 138 7.82 -0.16 7.92
C LEU A 138 8.78 -1.36 7.72
N PRO A 139 8.25 -2.58 7.57
CA PRO A 139 9.07 -3.74 7.31
C PRO A 139 9.65 -3.66 5.89
N ALA A 140 10.99 -3.83 5.80
CA ALA A 140 11.72 -3.92 4.54
C ALA A 140 11.34 -5.15 3.72
#